data_AF-A0A326U936-F1
#
_entry.id   AF-A0A326U936-F1
#
_cell.length_a   1.000
_cell.length_b   1.000
_cell.length_c   1.000
_cell.angle_alpha   90.00
_cell.angle_beta   90.00
_cell.angle_gamma   90.00
#
_symmetry.space_group_name_H-M   'P 1'
#
loop_
_entity.id
_entity.type
_entity.pdbx_description
1 polymer ?
#
loop_
_entity_poly.entity_id
_entity_poly.type
_entity_poly.pdbx_seq_one_letter_code
_entity_poly.pdbx_strand_id
1 'polypeptide(L)'
;MVLASRLNRKGHTAVVSSSPDFAELAASHGIEYAPIGPSLTTIGDAEEISKLNNHQEEYIPARRDDPSGKHPTWLALPRMAAVVHHGGAGSSRSGVPTIITPFAADQPAWGQRVYTLGVGPKPIPFKKLTAEGLAAAIREAVTNPEIQKRARELGQCIQAEDGPGRTIELFFQYIEQFRRLK
;
A
#
# COMPACT_ATOMS: atom_id res chain seq x y z
N MET A 1 -0.20 -14.80 -8.04
CA MET A 1 -0.64 -15.87 -8.98
C MET A 1 -1.87 -16.63 -8.49
N VAL A 2 -1.84 -17.31 -7.33
CA VAL A 2 -2.99 -18.12 -6.86
C VAL A 2 -4.32 -17.35 -6.80
N LEU A 3 -4.30 -16.13 -6.23
CA LEU A 3 -5.49 -15.28 -6.15
C LEU A 3 -6.03 -14.91 -7.54
N ALA A 4 -5.17 -14.45 -8.45
CA ALA A 4 -5.55 -14.07 -9.80
C ALA A 4 -6.15 -15.25 -10.60
N SER A 5 -5.56 -16.45 -10.52
CA SER A 5 -6.12 -17.65 -11.15
C SER A 5 -7.52 -17.98 -10.61
N ARG A 6 -7.73 -17.85 -9.30
CA ARG A 6 -9.04 -18.09 -8.67
C ARG A 6 -10.08 -17.05 -9.06
N LEU A 7 -9.68 -15.78 -9.22
CA LEU A 7 -10.55 -14.71 -9.71
C LEU A 7 -10.98 -14.96 -11.16
N ASN A 8 -10.04 -15.32 -12.04
CA ASN A 8 -10.32 -15.66 -13.43
C ASN A 8 -11.33 -16.82 -13.55
N ARG A 9 -11.18 -17.89 -12.75
CA ARG A 9 -12.15 -19.01 -12.72
C ARG A 9 -13.54 -18.61 -12.25
N LYS A 10 -13.68 -17.50 -11.54
CA LYS A 10 -14.97 -16.95 -11.09
C LYS A 10 -15.54 -15.90 -12.04
N GLY A 11 -14.91 -15.69 -13.21
CA GLY A 11 -15.38 -14.76 -14.24
C GLY A 11 -14.91 -13.31 -14.06
N HIS A 12 -13.99 -13.05 -13.13
CA HIS A 12 -13.35 -11.73 -13.01
C HIS A 12 -12.11 -11.64 -13.90
N THR A 13 -11.78 -10.44 -14.38
CA THR A 13 -10.49 -10.18 -15.04
C THR A 13 -9.47 -9.79 -13.99
N ALA A 14 -8.45 -10.62 -13.78
CA ALA A 14 -7.32 -10.32 -12.91
C ALA A 14 -6.03 -10.16 -13.71
N VAL A 15 -5.42 -8.97 -13.60
CA VAL A 15 -4.08 -8.69 -14.09
C VAL A 15 -3.12 -8.70 -12.91
N VAL A 16 -2.00 -9.41 -13.03
CA VAL A 16 -0.93 -9.36 -12.02
C VAL A 16 0.16 -8.41 -12.50
N SER A 17 0.55 -7.50 -11.62
CA SER A 17 1.68 -6.60 -11.84
C SER A 17 2.76 -6.85 -10.79
N SER A 18 3.95 -7.23 -11.24
CA SER A 18 5.15 -7.45 -10.41
C SER A 18 6.41 -7.41 -11.30
N SER A 19 7.59 -7.71 -10.75
CA SER A 19 8.86 -7.82 -11.49
C SER A 19 8.69 -8.63 -12.78
N PRO A 20 9.34 -8.26 -13.90
CA PRO A 20 9.36 -9.04 -15.14
C PRO A 20 9.65 -10.54 -14.95
N ASP A 21 10.42 -10.91 -13.92
CA ASP A 21 10.82 -12.30 -13.65
C ASP A 21 9.65 -13.27 -13.42
N PHE A 22 8.49 -12.76 -13.01
CA PHE A 22 7.31 -13.60 -12.77
C PHE A 22 6.39 -13.70 -14.00
N ALA A 23 6.74 -13.10 -15.14
CA ALA A 23 5.90 -13.11 -16.33
C ALA A 23 5.66 -14.53 -16.87
N GLU A 24 6.71 -15.36 -16.95
CA GLU A 24 6.58 -16.75 -17.39
C GLU A 24 5.72 -17.58 -16.42
N LEU A 25 5.88 -17.34 -15.12
CA LEU A 25 5.05 -17.98 -14.10
C LEU A 25 3.57 -17.56 -14.20
N ALA A 26 3.29 -16.31 -14.57
CA ALA A 26 1.93 -15.85 -14.83
C ALA A 26 1.33 -16.52 -16.07
N ALA A 27 2.11 -16.55 -17.17
CA ALA A 27 1.71 -17.15 -18.43
C ALA A 27 1.39 -18.64 -18.28
N SER A 28 2.20 -19.39 -17.52
CA SER A 28 1.95 -20.82 -17.25
C SER A 28 0.63 -21.10 -16.52
N HIS A 29 0.01 -20.08 -15.92
CA HIS A 29 -1.28 -20.16 -15.25
C HIS A 29 -2.42 -19.47 -16.02
N GLY A 30 -2.16 -18.98 -17.25
CA GLY A 30 -3.14 -18.24 -18.05
C GLY A 30 -3.59 -16.93 -17.39
N ILE A 31 -2.69 -16.27 -16.66
CA ILE A 31 -2.96 -15.02 -15.94
C ILE A 31 -2.39 -13.87 -16.76
N GLU A 32 -3.22 -12.86 -17.03
CA GLU A 32 -2.79 -11.61 -17.67
C GLU A 32 -1.74 -10.92 -16.78
N TYR A 33 -0.65 -10.47 -17.38
CA TYR A 33 0.51 -9.96 -16.66
C TYR A 33 0.95 -8.60 -17.19
N ALA A 34 1.16 -7.64 -16.30
CA ALA A 34 1.64 -6.31 -16.63
C ALA A 34 2.90 -6.03 -15.80
N PRO A 35 4.11 -6.24 -16.34
CA PRO A 35 5.35 -6.11 -15.58
C PRO A 35 5.54 -4.69 -15.06
N ILE A 36 6.12 -4.57 -13.86
CA ILE A 36 6.47 -3.31 -13.21
C ILE A 36 7.83 -3.43 -12.54
N GLY A 37 8.62 -2.36 -12.65
CA GLY A 37 9.97 -2.25 -12.10
C GLY A 37 11.02 -3.10 -12.85
N PRO A 38 12.28 -3.01 -12.41
CA PRO A 38 13.38 -3.82 -12.94
C PRO A 38 13.28 -5.28 -12.47
N SER A 39 14.08 -6.16 -13.09
CA SER A 39 14.25 -7.55 -12.64
C SER A 39 14.79 -7.60 -11.21
N LEU A 40 14.36 -8.58 -10.42
CA LEU A 40 14.91 -8.88 -9.10
C LEU A 40 16.37 -9.34 -9.18
N THR A 41 16.79 -9.89 -10.32
CA THR A 41 18.18 -10.32 -10.54
C THR A 41 19.14 -9.16 -10.72
N THR A 42 18.65 -8.01 -11.25
CA THR A 42 19.40 -6.74 -11.30
C THR A 42 19.49 -6.04 -9.94
N ILE A 43 18.53 -6.28 -9.04
CA ILE A 43 18.55 -5.74 -7.66
C ILE A 43 19.62 -6.43 -6.79
N GLY A 44 20.24 -7.53 -7.25
CA GLY A 44 21.28 -8.25 -6.50
C GLY A 44 22.58 -7.47 -6.27
N ASP A 45 22.83 -6.40 -7.02
CA ASP A 45 23.98 -5.54 -6.82
C ASP A 45 23.75 -4.64 -5.59
N ALA A 46 24.55 -4.85 -4.54
CA ALA A 46 24.47 -4.11 -3.29
C ALA A 46 24.53 -2.58 -3.46
N GLU A 47 25.14 -2.11 -4.56
CA GLU A 47 25.17 -0.71 -4.96
C GLU A 47 23.80 -0.18 -5.38
N GLU A 48 22.96 -0.99 -6.03
CA GLU A 48 21.59 -0.62 -6.42
C GLU A 48 20.59 -0.74 -5.27
N ILE A 49 20.75 -1.71 -4.36
CA ILE A 49 19.95 -1.78 -3.11
C ILE A 49 20.21 -0.56 -2.25
N SER A 50 21.48 -0.13 -2.15
CA SER A 50 21.86 1.11 -1.48
C SER A 50 21.19 2.32 -2.14
N LYS A 51 21.17 2.40 -3.48
CA LYS A 51 20.45 3.46 -4.22
C LYS A 51 18.92 3.38 -3.98
N LEU A 52 18.32 2.20 -3.99
CA LEU A 52 16.88 1.97 -3.76
C LEU A 52 16.44 2.38 -2.34
N ASN A 53 17.28 2.15 -1.33
CA ASN A 53 17.03 2.58 0.05
C ASN A 53 17.40 4.05 0.30
N ASN A 54 18.38 4.60 -0.43
CA ASN A 54 18.84 5.98 -0.27
C ASN A 54 18.03 7.02 -1.07
N HIS A 55 17.11 6.61 -1.96
CA HIS A 55 16.15 7.53 -2.58
C HIS A 55 14.87 7.70 -1.75
N GLN A 56 15.01 7.86 -0.43
CA GLN A 56 14.06 8.73 0.26
C GLN A 56 14.32 10.16 -0.24
N GLU A 57 13.29 10.82 -0.75
CA GLU A 57 13.24 12.28 -1.03
C GLU A 57 13.68 12.84 -2.40
N GLU A 58 13.67 12.07 -3.50
CA GLU A 58 13.55 12.72 -4.82
C GLU A 58 12.13 12.55 -5.35
N TYR A 59 11.35 13.63 -5.28
CA TYR A 59 10.05 13.72 -5.95
C TYR A 59 10.27 13.60 -7.46
N ILE A 60 10.17 12.38 -7.97
CA ILE A 60 10.08 12.14 -9.41
C ILE A 60 8.61 12.33 -9.78
N PRO A 61 8.25 13.39 -10.52
CA PRO A 61 6.88 13.57 -10.98
C PRO A 61 6.52 12.38 -11.87
N ALA A 62 5.54 11.61 -11.42
CA ALA A 62 5.06 10.43 -12.09
C ALA A 62 4.72 10.70 -13.57
N ARG A 63 5.53 10.12 -14.45
CA ARG A 63 5.30 10.10 -15.89
C ARG A 63 4.72 8.74 -16.29
N ARG A 64 3.65 8.75 -17.09
CA ARG A 64 3.01 7.51 -17.60
C ARG A 64 3.95 6.70 -18.50
N ASP A 65 4.98 7.37 -19.02
CA ASP A 65 5.99 6.92 -19.96
C ASP A 65 7.36 6.66 -19.31
N ASP A 66 7.46 6.59 -17.98
CA ASP A 66 8.73 6.33 -17.29
C ASP A 66 9.27 4.92 -17.65
N PRO A 67 10.41 4.83 -18.37
CA PRO A 67 10.99 3.56 -18.81
C PRO A 67 11.64 2.77 -17.67
N SER A 68 11.80 3.35 -16.47
CA SER A 68 12.36 2.65 -15.30
C SER A 68 11.39 1.62 -14.70
N GLY A 69 10.11 1.64 -15.12
CA GLY A 69 9.05 0.79 -14.59
C GLY A 69 8.70 1.10 -13.13
N LYS A 70 9.31 2.12 -12.51
CA LYS A 70 9.02 2.58 -11.16
C LYS A 70 7.71 3.36 -11.16
N HIS A 71 6.59 2.67 -11.35
CA HIS A 71 5.28 3.27 -11.13
C HIS A 71 4.96 3.17 -9.64
N PRO A 72 5.00 4.29 -8.91
CA PRO A 72 4.76 4.23 -7.50
C PRO A 72 3.28 3.90 -7.25
N THR A 73 3.04 2.97 -6.33
CA THR A 73 1.70 2.47 -5.96
C THR A 73 0.69 3.59 -5.75
N TRP A 74 1.12 4.76 -5.25
CA TRP A 74 0.28 5.93 -5.03
C TRP A 74 -0.44 6.47 -6.28
N LEU A 75 0.04 6.20 -7.50
CA LEU A 75 -0.65 6.59 -8.73
C LEU A 75 -1.90 5.77 -9.01
N ALA A 76 -1.88 4.49 -8.63
CA ALA A 76 -2.99 3.57 -8.86
C ALA A 76 -4.03 3.66 -7.75
N LEU A 77 -3.62 4.01 -6.53
CA LEU A 77 -4.47 4.06 -5.34
C LEU A 77 -5.79 4.84 -5.57
N PRO A 78 -5.82 6.05 -6.16
CA PRO A 78 -7.07 6.79 -6.35
C PRO A 78 -8.11 6.10 -7.26
N ARG A 79 -7.71 5.09 -8.04
CA ARG A 79 -8.58 4.34 -8.95
C ARG A 79 -9.00 2.97 -8.39
N MET A 80 -8.51 2.59 -7.21
CA MET A 80 -8.81 1.31 -6.59
C MET A 80 -10.08 1.38 -5.75
N ALA A 81 -10.87 0.30 -5.76
CA ALA A 81 -12.03 0.15 -4.89
C ALA A 81 -11.65 -0.31 -3.47
N ALA A 82 -10.57 -1.07 -3.33
CA ALA A 82 -9.99 -1.53 -2.07
C ALA A 82 -8.52 -1.91 -2.27
N VAL A 83 -7.74 -1.92 -1.18
CA VAL A 83 -6.33 -2.35 -1.17
C VAL A 83 -6.13 -3.46 -0.15
N VAL A 84 -5.45 -4.54 -0.52
CA VAL A 84 -5.02 -5.61 0.40
C VAL A 84 -3.52 -5.50 0.60
N HIS A 85 -3.05 -5.41 1.84
CA HIS A 85 -1.62 -5.43 2.16
C HIS A 85 -1.36 -5.87 3.60
N HIS A 86 -0.10 -6.06 3.98
CA HIS A 86 0.28 -6.58 5.30
C HIS A 86 0.22 -5.54 6.43
N GLY A 87 -0.04 -4.26 6.17
CA GLY A 87 -0.10 -3.21 7.21
C GLY A 87 1.15 -2.38 7.45
N GLY A 88 2.02 -2.17 6.45
CA GLY A 88 3.06 -1.13 6.53
C GLY A 88 2.46 0.28 6.61
N ALA A 89 3.10 1.19 7.36
CA ALA A 89 2.59 2.52 7.72
C ALA A 89 2.19 3.45 6.54
N GLY A 90 2.68 3.18 5.32
CA GLY A 90 2.48 4.05 4.15
C GLY A 90 1.12 3.94 3.44
N SER A 91 0.43 2.81 3.51
CA SER A 91 -0.73 2.55 2.63
C SER A 91 -2.04 3.20 3.07
N SER A 92 -2.13 3.61 4.35
CA SER A 92 -3.34 4.19 4.96
C SER A 92 -3.68 5.60 4.45
N ARG A 93 -2.76 6.24 3.72
CA ARG A 93 -2.91 7.62 3.21
C ARG A 93 -3.68 7.72 1.88
N SER A 94 -4.08 6.58 1.32
CA SER A 94 -4.67 6.47 -0.02
C SER A 94 -6.10 6.99 -0.14
N GLY A 95 -6.83 7.10 0.98
CA GLY A 95 -8.27 7.41 0.95
C GLY A 95 -9.14 6.25 0.46
N VAL A 96 -8.59 5.03 0.41
CA VAL A 96 -9.24 3.83 -0.13
C VAL A 96 -9.46 2.80 0.98
N PRO A 97 -10.60 2.06 1.00
CA PRO A 97 -10.80 0.93 1.90
C PRO A 97 -9.61 -0.03 1.93
N THR A 98 -9.13 -0.33 3.12
CA THR A 98 -7.87 -1.05 3.31
C THR A 98 -8.05 -2.34 4.10
N ILE A 99 -7.55 -3.45 3.57
CA ILE A 99 -7.65 -4.79 4.13
C ILE A 99 -6.26 -5.21 4.60
N ILE A 100 -6.11 -5.41 5.91
CA ILE A 100 -4.82 -5.72 6.52
C ILE A 100 -4.68 -7.21 6.79
N THR A 101 -3.61 -7.81 6.25
CA THR A 101 -3.22 -9.20 6.50
C THR A 101 -1.90 -9.25 7.27
N PRO A 102 -1.89 -8.97 8.59
CA PRO A 102 -0.66 -8.73 9.33
C PRO A 102 0.16 -10.02 9.49
N PHE A 103 1.47 -9.87 9.38
CA PHE A 103 2.45 -10.94 9.53
C PHE A 103 3.34 -10.75 10.76
N ALA A 104 3.87 -9.54 11.01
CA ALA A 104 4.82 -9.28 12.09
C ALA A 104 4.88 -7.80 12.54
N ALA A 105 5.64 -7.54 13.61
CA ALA A 105 5.97 -6.20 14.12
C ALA A 105 4.74 -5.36 14.49
N ASP A 106 4.68 -4.11 14.01
CA ASP A 106 3.64 -3.13 14.26
C ASP A 106 2.37 -3.33 13.41
N GLN A 107 2.42 -4.24 12.43
CA GLN A 107 1.32 -4.52 11.50
C GLN A 107 0.00 -4.89 12.19
N PRO A 108 -0.04 -5.71 13.27
CA PRO A 108 -1.29 -5.99 13.98
C PRO A 108 -1.90 -4.74 14.61
N ALA A 109 -1.08 -3.82 15.12
CA ALA A 109 -1.55 -2.56 15.70
C ALA A 109 -2.14 -1.65 14.62
N TRP A 110 -1.48 -1.54 13.46
CA TRP A 110 -2.01 -0.82 12.31
C TRP A 110 -3.30 -1.44 11.76
N GLY A 111 -3.37 -2.77 11.66
CA GLY A 111 -4.58 -3.49 11.29
C GLY A 111 -5.75 -3.21 12.23
N GLN A 112 -5.48 -3.20 13.55
CA GLN A 112 -6.49 -2.87 14.54
C GLN A 112 -6.91 -1.39 14.44
N ARG A 113 -5.98 -0.47 14.15
CA ARG A 113 -6.28 0.95 13.96
C ARG A 113 -7.19 1.19 12.75
N VAL A 114 -6.88 0.57 11.61
CA VAL A 114 -7.71 0.60 10.39
C VAL A 114 -9.14 0.14 10.69
N TYR A 115 -9.28 -1.00 11.38
CA TYR A 115 -10.58 -1.54 11.76
C TYR A 115 -11.33 -0.62 12.74
N THR A 116 -10.64 -0.09 13.76
CA THR A 116 -11.25 0.77 14.78
C THR A 116 -11.72 2.10 14.19
N LEU A 117 -10.99 2.65 13.22
CA LEU A 117 -11.40 3.85 12.48
C LEU A 117 -12.55 3.55 11.49
N GLY A 118 -12.82 2.28 11.19
CA GLY A 118 -13.84 1.86 10.24
C GLY A 118 -13.45 2.14 8.79
N VAL A 119 -12.15 2.22 8.48
CA VAL A 119 -11.63 2.46 7.12
C VAL A 119 -11.22 1.15 6.42
N GLY A 120 -11.59 0.02 7.02
CA GLY A 120 -11.33 -1.31 6.52
C GLY A 120 -12.04 -2.38 7.36
N PRO A 121 -12.22 -3.59 6.81
CA PRO A 121 -12.78 -4.72 7.54
C PRO A 121 -11.81 -5.21 8.62
N LYS A 122 -12.26 -6.16 9.45
CA LYS A 122 -11.43 -6.74 10.51
C LYS A 122 -10.16 -7.35 9.93
N PRO A 123 -8.96 -7.07 10.49
CA PRO A 123 -7.72 -7.62 9.97
C PRO A 123 -7.71 -9.15 10.04
N ILE A 124 -7.12 -9.77 9.03
CA ILE A 124 -7.01 -11.23 8.92
C ILE A 124 -5.54 -11.61 9.11
N PRO A 125 -5.11 -12.04 10.33
CA PRO A 125 -3.73 -12.45 10.55
C PRO A 125 -3.29 -13.48 9.51
N PHE A 126 -2.05 -13.38 9.01
CA PHE A 126 -1.54 -14.26 7.96
C PHE A 126 -1.79 -15.75 8.25
N LYS A 127 -1.59 -16.17 9.51
CA LYS A 127 -1.83 -17.56 9.98
C LYS A 127 -3.29 -18.01 9.89
N LYS A 128 -4.24 -17.10 9.72
CA LYS A 128 -5.69 -17.35 9.60
C LYS A 128 -6.23 -16.97 8.22
N LEU A 129 -5.36 -16.58 7.28
CA LEU A 129 -5.77 -16.12 5.96
C LEU A 129 -6.26 -17.31 5.13
N THR A 130 -7.53 -17.25 4.73
CA THR A 130 -8.15 -18.20 3.80
C THR A 130 -8.67 -17.46 2.57
N ALA A 131 -8.86 -18.17 1.46
CA ALA A 131 -9.42 -17.57 0.25
C ALA A 131 -10.83 -17.02 0.50
N GLU A 132 -11.64 -17.75 1.26
CA GLU A 132 -13.02 -17.40 1.63
C GLU A 132 -13.03 -16.16 2.53
N GLY A 133 -12.16 -16.13 3.53
CA GLY A 133 -12.02 -15.00 4.45
C GLY A 133 -11.56 -13.73 3.75
N LEU A 134 -10.54 -13.84 2.89
CA LEU A 134 -10.07 -12.70 2.09
C LEU A 134 -11.15 -12.21 1.13
N ALA A 135 -11.86 -13.12 0.45
CA ALA A 135 -12.94 -12.74 -0.46
C ALA A 135 -14.11 -12.05 0.28
N ALA A 136 -14.42 -12.49 1.51
CA ALA A 136 -15.42 -11.83 2.35
C ALA A 136 -14.98 -10.42 2.75
N ALA A 137 -13.74 -10.23 3.18
CA ALA A 137 -13.19 -8.91 3.51
C ALA A 137 -13.14 -7.97 2.30
N ILE A 138 -12.78 -8.48 1.11
CA ILE A 138 -12.83 -7.70 -0.14
C ILE A 138 -14.26 -7.26 -0.44
N ARG A 139 -15.23 -8.18 -0.37
CA ARG A 139 -16.64 -7.83 -0.59
C ARG A 139 -17.09 -6.75 0.39
N GLU A 140 -16.85 -6.93 1.68
CA GLU A 140 -17.19 -5.93 2.69
C GLU A 140 -16.58 -4.57 2.39
N ALA A 141 -15.28 -4.51 2.07
CA ALA A 141 -14.59 -3.27 1.77
C ALA A 141 -15.17 -2.53 0.54
N VAL A 142 -15.58 -3.27 -0.51
CA VAL A 142 -16.09 -2.68 -1.76
C VAL A 142 -17.61 -2.49 -1.79
N THR A 143 -18.37 -3.04 -0.84
CA THR A 143 -19.83 -2.89 -0.80
C THR A 143 -20.35 -2.13 0.42
N ASN A 144 -19.55 -1.94 1.48
CA ASN A 144 -19.97 -1.18 2.65
C ASN A 144 -19.75 0.33 2.43
N PRO A 145 -20.84 1.13 2.29
CA PRO A 145 -20.73 2.56 2.00
C PRO A 145 -20.08 3.34 3.15
N GLU A 146 -20.24 2.90 4.40
CA GLU A 146 -19.64 3.58 5.56
C GLU A 146 -18.12 3.42 5.57
N ILE A 147 -17.61 2.24 5.21
CA ILE A 147 -16.16 2.01 5.09
C ILE A 147 -15.58 2.91 4.00
N GLN A 148 -16.24 2.97 2.85
CA GLN A 148 -15.80 3.80 1.72
C GLN A 148 -15.80 5.30 2.05
N LYS A 149 -16.85 5.76 2.72
CA LYS A 149 -16.98 7.15 3.15
C LYS A 149 -15.88 7.52 4.13
N ARG A 150 -15.71 6.74 5.20
CA ARG A 150 -14.69 7.01 6.23
C ARG A 150 -13.27 6.94 5.69
N ALA A 151 -12.98 5.98 4.81
CA ALA A 151 -11.68 5.89 4.17
C ALA A 151 -11.37 7.17 3.37
N ARG A 152 -12.35 7.67 2.60
CA ARG A 152 -12.23 8.91 1.82
C ARG A 152 -12.02 10.14 2.71
N GLU A 153 -12.85 10.29 3.75
CA GLU A 153 -12.76 11.40 4.71
C GLU A 153 -11.40 11.40 5.42
N LEU A 154 -10.95 10.26 5.92
CA LEU A 154 -9.63 10.13 6.56
C LEU A 154 -8.50 10.46 5.59
N GLY A 155 -8.58 9.98 4.34
CA GLY A 155 -7.62 10.30 3.30
C GLY A 155 -7.53 11.80 3.01
N GLN A 156 -8.68 12.50 2.97
CA GLN A 156 -8.73 13.96 2.79
C GLN A 156 -8.11 14.70 3.97
N CYS A 157 -8.39 14.29 5.20
CA CYS A 157 -7.76 14.87 6.40
C CYS A 157 -6.23 14.74 6.34
N ILE A 158 -5.73 13.52 6.08
CA ILE A 158 -4.28 13.25 6.01
C ILE A 158 -3.60 14.02 4.87
N GLN A 159 -4.29 14.24 3.74
CA GLN A 159 -3.76 15.02 2.62
C GLN A 159 -3.73 16.53 2.90
N ALA A 160 -4.60 17.01 3.78
CA ALA A 160 -4.63 18.41 4.19
C ALA A 160 -3.61 18.74 5.30
N GLU A 161 -2.99 17.74 5.92
CA GLU A 161 -1.99 17.93 6.96
C GLU A 161 -0.63 18.37 6.40
N ASP A 162 -0.08 19.46 6.94
CA ASP A 162 1.34 19.82 6.79
C ASP A 162 2.15 19.27 7.97
N GLY A 163 2.34 17.95 7.97
CA GLY A 163 3.13 17.25 9.00
C GLY A 163 4.56 17.77 9.13
N PRO A 164 5.33 17.93 8.02
CA PRO A 164 6.68 18.47 8.07
C PRO A 164 6.74 19.90 8.61
N GLY A 165 5.90 20.82 8.11
CA GLY A 165 5.86 22.20 8.59
C GLY A 165 5.54 22.27 10.08
N ARG A 166 4.53 21.51 10.52
CA ARG A 166 4.17 21.44 11.94
C ARG A 166 5.30 20.89 12.81
N THR A 167 6.06 19.93 12.31
CA THR A 167 7.22 19.36 13.01
C THR A 167 8.33 20.39 13.18
N ILE A 168 8.62 21.17 12.12
CA ILE A 168 9.62 22.25 12.15
C ILE A 168 9.23 23.31 13.18
N GLU A 169 7.97 23.74 13.19
CA GLU A 169 7.47 24.70 14.18
C GLU A 169 7.67 24.20 15.61
N LEU A 170 7.26 22.96 15.91
CA LEU A 170 7.37 22.37 17.23
C LEU A 170 8.82 22.21 17.67
N PHE A 171 9.70 21.85 16.75
CA PHE A 171 11.14 21.74 17.01
C PHE A 171 11.73 23.06 17.47
N PHE A 172 11.46 24.16 16.75
CA PHE A 172 11.96 25.48 17.13
C PHE A 172 11.32 26.00 18.43
N GLN A 173 10.03 25.75 18.66
CA GLN A 173 9.38 26.07 19.92
C GLN A 173 10.04 25.36 21.11
N TYR A 174 10.40 24.09 20.94
CA TYR A 174 11.05 23.31 21.99
C TYR A 174 12.48 23.80 22.26
N ILE A 175 13.26 24.15 21.23
CA ILE A 175 14.59 24.75 21.38
C ILE A 175 14.51 26.07 22.16
N GLU A 176 13.55 26.93 21.82
CA GLU A 176 13.38 28.22 22.50
C GLU A 176 12.94 28.08 23.96
N GLN A 177 12.04 27.14 24.27
CA GLN A 177 11.72 26.81 25.66
C GLN A 177 12.93 26.30 26.42
N PHE A 178 13.71 25.39 25.84
CA PHE A 178 14.90 24.84 26.47
C PHE A 178 15.97 25.91 26.75
N ARG A 179 16.13 26.88 25.84
CA ARG A 179 17.03 28.04 26.03
C ARG A 179 16.61 28.96 27.17
N ARG A 180 15.30 29.10 27.42
CA ARG A 180 14.76 29.96 28.50
C ARG A 180 14.79 29.32 29.88
N LEU A 181 14.99 28.01 29.97
CA LEU A 181 15.09 27.24 31.22
C LEU A 181 16.54 27.13 31.74
N LYS A 182 17.51 27.70 31.01
CA LYS A 182 18.90 27.88 31.41
C LYS A 182 19.18 29.35 31.67
#